data_AF-A0A964HXB6-F1
#
_entry.id   AF-A0A964HXB6-F1
#
_cell.length_a   1.000
_cell.length_b   1.000
_cell.length_c   1.000
_cell.angle_alpha   90.00
_cell.angle_beta   90.00
_cell.angle_gamma   90.00
#
_symmetry.space_group_name_H-M   'P 1'
#
loop_
_entity.id
_entity.type
_entity.pdbx_description
1 polymer ?
#
loop_
_entity_poly.entity_id
_entity_poly.type
_entity_poly.pdbx_seq_one_letter_code
_entity_poly.pdbx_strand_id
1 'polypeptide(L)'
;METRAEHDSLEVFLKASLTDEQRGNVLFVSFTQWDFALAALADTATCLHGMGSEVTLAFWTNKTPMHDTGWSVNDKVAKLFASPARDQLVRDALIDIGIPKSSLAKPPISAWQPVHPVPITRAMNRSEIKALTYFGSPMGRAMLQVRTLTETPVTDAYFWPERLLRLAARSYAFAYDQTAELIKVRGITAVAVYNGRFLHDRAASAAAQALGVPVLYYDTGGIDTDFDLTDSVTHDWTDLQRRMLKLYE
;
A
#
# COMPACT_ATOMS: atom_id res chain seq x y z
N MET A 1 -18.26 -22.08 18.88
CA MET A 1 -17.28 -21.00 19.10
C MET A 1 -17.87 -19.80 18.40
N GLU A 2 -18.50 -18.89 19.16
CA GLU A 2 -19.05 -17.66 18.59
C GLU A 2 -17.89 -16.73 18.29
N THR A 3 -17.67 -16.47 17.01
CA THR A 3 -16.74 -15.46 16.55
C THR A 3 -17.30 -14.07 16.89
N ARG A 4 -16.43 -13.18 17.39
CA ARG A 4 -16.77 -11.81 17.79
C ARG A 4 -15.83 -10.85 17.08
N ALA A 5 -16.39 -9.80 16.48
CA ALA A 5 -15.62 -8.71 15.89
C ALA A 5 -14.70 -8.05 16.94
N GLU A 6 -13.47 -7.67 16.54
CA GLU A 6 -12.53 -6.95 17.41
C GLU A 6 -13.04 -5.54 17.74
N HIS A 7 -13.85 -4.96 16.86
CA HIS A 7 -14.46 -3.64 17.00
C HIS A 7 -15.95 -3.65 16.60
N ASP A 8 -16.75 -2.81 17.25
CA ASP A 8 -18.20 -2.73 17.02
C ASP A 8 -18.56 -2.17 15.62
N SER A 9 -17.69 -1.32 15.05
CA SER A 9 -17.81 -0.80 13.68
C SER A 9 -16.50 -0.16 13.21
N LEU A 10 -16.37 0.03 11.90
CA LEU A 10 -15.24 0.74 11.28
C LEU A 10 -15.14 2.19 11.76
N GLU A 11 -16.27 2.86 11.97
CA GLU A 11 -16.30 4.23 12.50
C GLU A 11 -15.72 4.30 13.92
N VAL A 12 -16.10 3.37 14.79
CA VAL A 12 -15.57 3.28 16.17
C VAL A 12 -14.07 3.05 16.14
N PHE A 13 -13.60 2.13 15.28
CA PHE A 13 -12.18 1.89 15.11
C PHE A 13 -11.44 3.15 14.63
N LEU A 14 -11.89 3.80 13.55
CA LEU A 14 -11.24 4.99 12.99
C LEU A 14 -11.18 6.15 13.99
N LYS A 15 -12.20 6.31 14.84
CA LYS A 15 -12.21 7.30 15.92
C LYS A 15 -11.23 6.98 17.04
N ALA A 16 -10.98 5.70 17.30
CA ALA A 16 -10.01 5.25 18.31
C ALA A 16 -8.57 5.33 17.79
N SER A 17 -8.34 5.04 16.50
CA SER A 17 -7.00 4.94 15.91
C SER A 17 -6.44 6.25 15.40
N LEU A 18 -7.28 7.21 15.02
CA LEU A 18 -6.86 8.51 14.50
C LEU A 18 -7.49 9.64 15.31
N THR A 19 -6.76 10.74 15.52
CA THR A 19 -7.34 11.99 16.03
C THR A 19 -8.24 12.65 14.99
N ASP A 20 -9.06 13.63 15.40
CA ASP A 20 -9.90 14.41 14.49
C ASP A 20 -9.08 15.09 13.38
N GLU A 21 -7.91 15.64 13.74
CA GLU A 21 -6.98 16.25 12.80
C GLU A 21 -6.41 15.21 11.81
N GLN A 22 -6.03 14.03 12.28
CA GLN A 22 -5.48 12.97 11.44
C GLN A 22 -6.53 12.41 10.46
N ARG A 23 -7.82 12.47 10.81
CA ARG A 23 -8.93 12.15 9.90
C ARG A 23 -9.28 13.28 8.92
N GLY A 24 -8.57 14.41 8.94
CA GLY A 24 -8.90 15.57 8.10
C GLY A 24 -8.82 15.28 6.59
N ASN A 25 -7.70 14.73 6.11
CA ASN A 25 -7.47 14.36 4.71
C ASN A 25 -6.67 13.05 4.60
N VAL A 26 -7.36 11.96 4.29
CA VAL A 26 -6.78 10.61 4.28
C VAL A 26 -6.46 10.17 2.85
N LEU A 27 -5.20 9.78 2.63
CA LEU A 27 -4.72 9.25 1.35
C LEU A 27 -4.88 7.73 1.30
N PHE A 28 -5.56 7.24 0.29
CA PHE A 28 -5.53 5.84 -0.12
C PHE A 28 -4.64 5.69 -1.34
N VAL A 29 -3.47 5.09 -1.15
CA VAL A 29 -2.58 4.70 -2.25
C VAL A 29 -2.78 3.20 -2.50
N SER A 30 -3.10 2.85 -3.75
CA SER A 30 -3.33 1.46 -4.16
C SER A 30 -2.51 1.09 -5.39
N PHE A 31 -1.89 -0.09 -5.31
CA PHE A 31 -1.03 -0.66 -6.36
C PHE A 31 -1.50 -2.05 -6.81
N THR A 32 -2.68 -2.50 -6.38
CA THR A 32 -3.21 -3.84 -6.59
C THR A 32 -4.58 -3.83 -7.27
N GLN A 33 -4.93 -4.94 -7.92
CA GLN A 33 -6.27 -5.21 -8.49
C GLN A 33 -6.93 -6.44 -7.85
N TRP A 34 -6.50 -6.84 -6.66
CA TRP A 34 -7.19 -7.87 -5.89
C TRP A 34 -8.54 -7.36 -5.36
N ASP A 35 -9.59 -8.16 -5.55
CA ASP A 35 -10.97 -7.74 -5.24
C ASP A 35 -11.14 -7.44 -3.75
N PHE A 36 -10.61 -8.30 -2.88
CA PHE A 36 -10.71 -8.15 -1.43
C PHE A 36 -9.97 -6.89 -0.92
N ALA A 37 -8.78 -6.60 -1.46
CA ALA A 37 -8.02 -5.42 -1.09
C ALA A 37 -8.72 -4.13 -1.53
N LEU A 38 -9.29 -4.14 -2.74
CA LEU A 38 -10.06 -3.01 -3.24
C LEU A 38 -11.40 -2.83 -2.52
N ALA A 39 -12.04 -3.90 -2.07
CA ALA A 39 -13.25 -3.85 -1.25
C ALA A 39 -12.98 -3.20 0.11
N ALA A 40 -11.93 -3.62 0.82
CA ALA A 40 -11.52 -3.02 2.09
C ALA A 40 -11.14 -1.54 1.94
N LEU A 41 -10.45 -1.18 0.85
CA LEU A 41 -10.18 0.21 0.49
C LEU A 41 -11.49 0.99 0.32
N ALA A 42 -12.43 0.46 -0.46
CA ALA A 42 -13.68 1.13 -0.77
C ALA A 42 -14.52 1.36 0.49
N ASP A 43 -14.60 0.37 1.37
CA ASP A 43 -15.35 0.45 2.62
C ASP A 43 -14.77 1.52 3.56
N THR A 44 -13.44 1.50 3.74
CA THR A 44 -12.75 2.48 4.58
C THR A 44 -12.85 3.90 4.01
N ALA A 45 -12.69 4.06 2.70
CA ALA A 45 -12.82 5.35 2.04
C ALA A 45 -14.24 5.91 2.16
N THR A 46 -15.26 5.05 2.01
CA THR A 46 -16.67 5.42 2.15
C THR A 46 -17.00 5.83 3.58
N CYS A 47 -16.51 5.07 4.57
CA CYS A 47 -16.71 5.37 5.98
C CYS A 47 -16.10 6.73 6.36
N LEU A 48 -14.84 6.97 5.99
CA LEU A 48 -14.17 8.26 6.23
C LEU A 48 -14.90 9.42 5.54
N HIS A 49 -15.32 9.23 4.29
CA HIS A 49 -16.11 10.24 3.58
C HIS A 49 -17.43 10.56 4.29
N GLY A 50 -18.15 9.53 4.75
CA GLY A 50 -19.39 9.69 5.53
C GLY A 50 -19.18 10.37 6.89
N MET A 51 -17.99 10.23 7.48
CA MET A 51 -17.58 10.94 8.70
C MET A 51 -17.17 12.41 8.45
N GLY A 52 -17.17 12.86 7.19
CA GLY A 52 -16.80 14.23 6.80
C GLY A 52 -15.32 14.43 6.49
N SER A 53 -14.52 13.38 6.40
CA SER A 53 -13.11 13.45 5.99
C SER A 53 -12.98 13.80 4.51
N GLU A 54 -11.95 14.58 4.18
CA GLU A 54 -11.45 14.59 2.81
C GLU A 54 -10.75 13.26 2.52
N VAL A 55 -11.01 12.70 1.34
CA VAL A 55 -10.37 11.47 0.89
C VAL A 55 -9.59 11.78 -0.38
N THR A 56 -8.33 11.36 -0.43
CA THR A 56 -7.50 11.41 -1.64
C THR A 56 -7.27 9.97 -2.13
N LEU A 57 -7.59 9.69 -3.39
CA LEU A 57 -7.56 8.35 -3.98
C LEU A 57 -6.48 8.26 -5.08
N ALA A 58 -5.49 7.41 -4.88
CA ALA A 58 -4.35 7.21 -5.78
C ALA A 58 -4.31 5.76 -6.28
N PHE A 59 -5.07 5.46 -7.34
CA PHE A 59 -5.04 4.18 -8.06
C PHE A 59 -3.85 4.14 -9.04
N TRP A 60 -2.70 3.65 -8.57
CA TRP A 60 -1.40 3.73 -9.27
C TRP A 60 -0.89 2.38 -9.80
N THR A 61 -1.74 1.35 -9.82
CA THR A 61 -1.46 -0.02 -10.31
C THR A 61 -0.76 -0.07 -11.68
N ASN A 62 -1.07 0.90 -12.56
CA ASN A 62 -0.54 1.02 -13.92
C ASN A 62 0.48 2.16 -14.10
N LYS A 63 1.02 2.71 -13.00
CA LYS A 63 1.93 3.87 -13.01
C LYS A 63 3.35 3.55 -12.53
N THR A 64 3.53 2.41 -11.88
CA THR A 64 4.81 1.99 -11.33
C THR A 64 5.71 1.35 -12.40
N PRO A 65 7.05 1.48 -12.29
CA PRO A 65 8.00 0.78 -13.16
C PRO A 65 7.85 -0.75 -13.15
N MET A 66 7.43 -1.32 -12.02
CA MET A 66 7.11 -2.73 -11.84
C MET A 66 5.69 -2.88 -11.31
N HIS A 67 4.92 -3.84 -11.82
CA HIS A 67 3.61 -4.16 -11.27
C HIS A 67 3.72 -4.98 -9.97
N ASP A 68 2.80 -4.76 -9.03
CA ASP A 68 2.76 -5.52 -7.78
C ASP A 68 2.00 -6.85 -7.92
N THR A 69 2.11 -7.67 -6.89
CA THR A 69 1.45 -8.97 -6.73
C THR A 69 -0.05 -8.70 -6.60
N GLY A 70 -0.79 -8.87 -7.70
CA GLY A 70 -2.22 -8.54 -7.77
C GLY A 70 -2.61 -7.65 -8.94
N TRP A 71 -1.64 -7.16 -9.72
CA TRP A 71 -1.92 -6.59 -11.04
C TRP A 71 -2.38 -7.69 -12.01
N SER A 72 -3.40 -7.38 -12.81
CA SER A 72 -3.97 -8.31 -13.79
C SER A 72 -3.96 -7.73 -15.21
N VAL A 73 -4.44 -6.50 -15.39
CA VAL A 73 -4.61 -5.92 -16.72
C VAL A 73 -4.35 -4.41 -16.73
N ASN A 74 -3.83 -3.94 -17.87
CA ASN A 74 -3.71 -2.52 -18.12
C ASN A 74 -5.07 -1.88 -18.44
N ASP A 75 -5.35 -0.76 -17.80
CA ASP A 75 -6.53 0.10 -18.00
C ASP A 75 -6.92 0.35 -19.46
N LYS A 76 -5.95 0.60 -20.34
CA LYS A 76 -6.22 0.92 -21.74
C LYS A 76 -6.66 -0.32 -22.52
N VAL A 77 -6.05 -1.46 -22.20
CA VAL A 77 -6.39 -2.75 -22.82
C VAL A 77 -7.77 -3.19 -22.34
N ALA A 78 -8.02 -3.12 -21.03
CA ALA A 78 -9.32 -3.37 -20.42
C ALA A 78 -10.45 -2.57 -21.11
N LYS A 79 -10.26 -1.26 -21.26
CA LYS A 79 -11.22 -0.37 -21.94
C LYS A 79 -11.46 -0.75 -23.41
N LEU A 80 -10.43 -1.18 -24.13
CA LEU A 80 -10.57 -1.60 -25.53
C LEU A 80 -11.52 -2.79 -25.68
N PHE A 81 -11.54 -3.70 -24.70
CA PHE A 81 -12.41 -4.88 -24.69
C PHE A 81 -13.72 -4.67 -23.92
N ALA A 82 -14.07 -3.42 -23.58
CA ALA A 82 -15.25 -3.09 -22.77
C ALA A 82 -15.31 -3.84 -21.43
N SER A 83 -14.16 -4.22 -20.88
CA SER A 83 -14.03 -4.91 -19.60
C SER A 83 -13.12 -4.07 -18.70
N PRO A 84 -13.67 -3.14 -17.89
CA PRO A 84 -12.87 -2.24 -17.08
C PRO A 84 -11.97 -3.01 -16.12
N ALA A 85 -10.80 -2.46 -15.82
CA ALA A 85 -9.95 -3.05 -14.79
C ALA A 85 -10.61 -2.90 -13.41
N ARG A 86 -10.33 -3.83 -12.49
CA ARG A 86 -11.01 -3.92 -11.19
C ARG A 86 -10.88 -2.65 -10.34
N ASP A 87 -9.69 -2.06 -10.34
CA ASP A 87 -9.41 -0.78 -9.68
C ASP A 87 -10.16 0.40 -10.33
N GLN A 88 -10.45 0.33 -11.63
CA GLN A 88 -11.30 1.32 -12.29
C GLN A 88 -12.76 1.21 -11.86
N LEU A 89 -13.29 -0.01 -11.72
CA LEU A 89 -14.67 -0.23 -11.25
C LEU A 89 -14.86 0.35 -9.85
N VAL A 90 -13.91 0.09 -8.95
CA VAL A 90 -13.96 0.60 -7.57
C VAL A 90 -13.79 2.12 -7.53
N ARG A 91 -12.87 2.68 -8.32
CA ARG A 91 -12.74 4.13 -8.50
C ARG A 91 -14.06 4.76 -8.93
N ASP A 92 -14.70 4.20 -9.95
CA ASP A 92 -15.91 4.77 -10.53
C ASP A 92 -17.10 4.64 -9.56
N ALA A 93 -17.21 3.52 -8.85
CA ALA A 93 -18.19 3.33 -7.77
C ALA A 93 -18.00 4.35 -6.63
N LEU A 94 -16.77 4.62 -6.20
CA LEU A 94 -16.47 5.61 -5.16
C LEU A 94 -16.88 7.05 -5.58
N ILE A 95 -16.78 7.37 -6.87
CA ILE A 95 -17.26 8.65 -7.40
C ILE A 95 -18.79 8.70 -7.39
N ASP A 96 -19.44 7.61 -7.79
CA ASP A 96 -20.90 7.52 -7.89
C ASP A 96 -21.58 7.63 -6.52
N ILE A 97 -20.92 7.21 -5.44
CA ILE A 97 -21.42 7.39 -4.05
C ILE A 97 -21.17 8.79 -3.47
N GLY A 98 -20.50 9.69 -4.21
CA GLY A 98 -20.35 11.09 -3.83
C GLY A 98 -18.92 11.58 -3.60
N ILE A 99 -17.89 10.72 -3.67
CA ILE A 99 -16.50 11.21 -3.55
C ILE A 99 -16.16 12.08 -4.76
N PRO A 100 -15.73 13.34 -4.57
CA PRO A 100 -15.47 14.25 -5.68
C PRO A 100 -14.38 13.72 -6.62
N LYS A 101 -14.53 13.92 -7.93
CA LYS A 101 -13.48 13.57 -8.92
C LYS A 101 -12.15 14.28 -8.64
N SER A 102 -12.16 15.43 -7.96
CA SER A 102 -10.97 16.16 -7.52
C SER A 102 -10.13 15.42 -6.48
N SER A 103 -10.71 14.42 -5.79
CA SER A 103 -10.02 13.50 -4.88
C SER A 103 -9.09 12.53 -5.60
N LEU A 104 -9.27 12.31 -6.90
CA LEU A 104 -8.40 11.41 -7.66
C LEU A 104 -7.02 12.02 -7.89
N ALA A 105 -5.99 11.37 -7.39
CA ALA A 105 -4.60 11.81 -7.50
C ALA A 105 -3.83 11.01 -8.57
N LYS A 106 -3.19 11.73 -9.49
CA LYS A 106 -2.12 11.20 -10.34
C LYS A 106 -0.78 11.31 -9.61
N PRO A 107 0.25 10.52 -9.98
CA PRO A 107 1.59 10.73 -9.48
C PRO A 107 2.03 12.19 -9.74
N PRO A 108 2.37 12.97 -8.70
CA PRO A 108 2.62 14.41 -8.83
C PRO A 108 3.92 14.76 -9.58
N ILE A 109 4.92 13.87 -9.58
CA ILE A 109 6.20 14.08 -10.24
C ILE A 109 6.13 13.49 -11.66
N SER A 110 6.01 14.34 -12.67
CA SER A 110 5.79 13.93 -14.07
C SER A 110 7.02 13.33 -14.76
N ALA A 111 8.18 13.96 -14.61
CA ALA A 111 9.47 13.53 -15.17
C ALA A 111 10.33 12.86 -14.09
N TRP A 112 9.74 11.89 -13.40
CA TRP A 112 10.34 11.31 -12.21
C TRP A 112 11.65 10.56 -12.49
N GLN A 113 12.63 10.81 -11.62
CA GLN A 113 13.83 10.01 -11.40
C GLN A 113 14.00 9.80 -9.89
N PRO A 114 14.63 8.70 -9.45
CA PRO A 114 14.91 8.49 -8.03
C PRO A 114 15.67 9.67 -7.44
N VAL A 115 15.17 10.21 -6.33
CA VAL A 115 15.84 11.30 -5.60
C VAL A 115 17.18 10.83 -5.04
N HIS A 116 17.25 9.59 -4.55
CA HIS A 116 18.50 8.96 -4.13
C HIS A 116 18.96 7.89 -5.13
N PRO A 117 20.29 7.71 -5.30
CA PRO A 117 20.81 6.66 -6.14
C PRO A 117 20.43 5.28 -5.59
N VAL A 118 20.15 4.36 -6.51
CA VAL A 118 19.88 2.95 -6.23
C VAL A 118 21.07 2.14 -6.75
N PRO A 119 22.06 1.80 -5.91
CA PRO A 119 23.37 1.31 -6.37
C PRO A 119 23.35 -0.21 -6.64
N ILE A 120 22.48 -0.66 -7.55
CA ILE A 120 22.41 -2.07 -7.96
C ILE A 120 23.18 -2.22 -9.26
N THR A 121 24.38 -2.79 -9.19
CA THR A 121 25.31 -2.92 -10.33
C THR A 121 25.62 -4.36 -10.73
N ARG A 122 25.07 -5.34 -10.00
CA ARG A 122 25.27 -6.77 -10.26
C ARG A 122 24.13 -7.60 -9.66
N ALA A 123 24.13 -8.89 -9.97
CA ALA A 123 23.33 -9.86 -9.23
C ALA A 123 23.74 -9.87 -7.74
N MET A 124 22.76 -10.05 -6.86
CA MET A 124 22.95 -9.99 -5.42
C MET A 124 22.29 -11.17 -4.74
N ASN A 125 22.86 -11.64 -3.64
CA ASN A 125 22.25 -12.66 -2.79
C ASN A 125 21.29 -12.03 -1.76
N ARG A 126 20.59 -12.86 -0.98
CA ARG A 126 19.59 -12.41 -0.01
C ARG A 126 20.15 -11.38 1.00
N SER A 127 21.32 -11.60 1.59
CA SER A 127 21.90 -10.71 2.60
C SER A 127 22.29 -9.35 2.02
N GLU A 128 22.85 -9.34 0.82
CA GLU A 128 23.15 -8.12 0.07
C GLU A 128 21.88 -7.33 -0.26
N ILE A 129 20.84 -8.02 -0.74
CA ILE A 129 19.54 -7.39 -1.04
C ILE A 129 18.93 -6.82 0.23
N LYS A 130 18.90 -7.57 1.34
CA LYS A 130 18.30 -7.16 2.61
C LYS A 130 18.92 -5.88 3.18
N ALA A 131 20.20 -5.62 2.88
CA ALA A 131 20.91 -4.43 3.32
C ALA A 131 20.57 -3.16 2.52
N LEU A 132 19.91 -3.28 1.36
CA LEU A 132 19.53 -2.14 0.54
C LEU A 132 18.49 -1.27 1.24
N THR A 133 18.72 0.04 1.26
CA THR A 133 17.80 1.04 1.81
C THR A 133 17.53 2.15 0.80
N TYR A 134 16.42 2.87 1.01
CA TYR A 134 16.07 4.08 0.29
C TYR A 134 15.55 5.11 1.30
N PHE A 135 16.21 6.26 1.46
CA PHE A 135 16.00 7.18 2.59
C PHE A 135 16.05 6.48 3.97
N GLY A 136 16.92 5.49 4.14
CA GLY A 136 17.00 4.69 5.38
C GLY A 136 15.86 3.67 5.56
N SER A 137 14.81 3.73 4.74
CA SER A 137 13.73 2.73 4.72
C SER A 137 14.24 1.38 4.21
N PRO A 138 13.79 0.24 4.78
CA PRO A 138 14.30 -1.10 4.45
C PRO A 138 13.78 -1.64 3.11
N MET A 139 14.08 -0.95 2.01
CA MET A 139 13.73 -1.30 0.62
C MET A 139 14.07 -2.75 0.28
N GLY A 140 15.25 -3.20 0.66
CA GLY A 140 15.73 -4.56 0.42
C GLY A 140 14.80 -5.66 0.96
N ARG A 141 14.21 -5.43 2.14
CA ARG A 141 13.26 -6.40 2.73
C ARG A 141 11.97 -6.50 1.91
N ALA A 142 11.51 -5.37 1.36
CA ALA A 142 10.35 -5.32 0.47
C ALA A 142 10.65 -6.01 -0.86
N MET A 143 11.84 -5.79 -1.42
CA MET A 143 12.28 -6.43 -2.67
C MET A 143 12.30 -7.96 -2.61
N LEU A 144 12.62 -8.55 -1.45
CA LEU A 144 12.60 -10.02 -1.29
C LEU A 144 11.20 -10.65 -1.35
N GLN A 145 10.13 -9.84 -1.30
CA GLN A 145 8.76 -10.29 -1.54
C GLN A 145 8.44 -10.41 -3.04
N VAL A 146 9.23 -9.77 -3.89
CA VAL A 146 9.00 -9.68 -5.34
C VAL A 146 9.64 -10.89 -6.03
N ARG A 147 8.93 -12.02 -6.04
CA ARG A 147 9.47 -13.26 -6.61
C ARG A 147 9.22 -13.37 -8.11
N THR A 148 10.19 -13.88 -8.87
CA THR A 148 9.96 -14.24 -10.29
C THR A 148 9.11 -15.48 -10.42
N LEU A 149 9.28 -16.43 -9.51
CA LEU A 149 8.51 -17.67 -9.39
C LEU A 149 8.20 -17.92 -7.92
N THR A 150 7.09 -18.60 -7.63
CA THR A 150 6.70 -18.94 -6.25
C THR A 150 7.84 -19.63 -5.49
N GLU A 151 8.61 -20.47 -6.18
CA GLU A 151 9.72 -21.25 -5.65
C GLU A 151 11.09 -20.56 -5.69
N THR A 152 11.17 -19.27 -6.05
CA THR A 152 12.45 -18.55 -6.04
C THR A 152 13.10 -18.63 -4.64
N PRO A 153 14.31 -19.21 -4.51
CA PRO A 153 14.95 -19.34 -3.21
C PRO A 153 15.31 -17.97 -2.62
N VAL A 154 14.93 -17.78 -1.35
CA VAL A 154 15.31 -16.60 -0.56
C VAL A 154 16.43 -17.02 0.39
N THR A 155 17.59 -17.35 -0.17
CA THR A 155 18.79 -17.81 0.54
C THR A 155 20.04 -17.09 0.04
N ASP A 156 21.15 -17.18 0.78
CA ASP A 156 22.41 -16.56 0.35
C ASP A 156 23.13 -17.36 -0.75
N ALA A 157 22.71 -18.60 -1.01
CA ALA A 157 23.24 -19.44 -2.08
C ALA A 157 22.68 -19.08 -3.47
N TYR A 158 21.55 -18.38 -3.53
CA TYR A 158 20.90 -17.99 -4.77
C TYR A 158 21.07 -16.50 -5.03
N PHE A 159 21.58 -16.16 -6.22
CA PHE A 159 21.77 -14.78 -6.65
C PHE A 159 20.60 -14.33 -7.52
N TRP A 160 19.98 -13.24 -7.12
CA TRP A 160 18.87 -12.65 -7.84
C TRP A 160 19.36 -11.84 -9.04
N PRO A 161 18.69 -11.92 -10.20
CA PRO A 161 19.13 -11.20 -11.40
C PRO A 161 19.16 -9.68 -11.21
N GLU A 162 20.25 -9.04 -11.65
CA GLU A 162 20.45 -7.60 -11.54
C GLU A 162 19.28 -6.78 -12.11
N ARG A 163 18.78 -7.16 -13.30
CA ARG A 163 17.70 -6.44 -13.99
C ARG A 163 16.41 -6.42 -13.17
N LEU A 164 16.08 -7.54 -12.51
CA LEU A 164 14.94 -7.63 -11.62
C LEU A 164 15.12 -6.71 -10.41
N LEU A 165 16.30 -6.78 -9.78
CA LEU A 165 16.63 -5.97 -8.61
C LEU A 165 16.58 -4.47 -8.92
N ARG A 166 17.17 -4.04 -10.04
CA ARG A 166 17.10 -2.64 -10.51
C ARG A 166 15.67 -2.18 -10.73
N LEU A 167 14.83 -3.03 -11.33
CA LEU A 167 13.43 -2.68 -11.61
C LEU A 167 12.63 -2.56 -10.31
N ALA A 168 12.76 -3.51 -9.39
CA ALA A 168 12.09 -3.49 -8.09
C ALA A 168 12.52 -2.27 -7.27
N ALA A 169 13.81 -1.99 -7.18
CA ALA A 169 14.30 -0.85 -6.42
C ALA A 169 13.90 0.50 -7.05
N ARG A 170 13.91 0.61 -8.38
CA ARG A 170 13.34 1.78 -9.08
C ARG A 170 11.85 1.93 -8.78
N SER A 171 11.11 0.84 -8.74
CA SER A 171 9.68 0.89 -8.45
C SER A 171 9.37 1.25 -7.00
N TYR A 172 10.20 0.80 -6.05
CA TYR A 172 10.14 1.23 -4.66
C TYR A 172 10.38 2.73 -4.53
N ALA A 173 11.47 3.23 -5.14
CA ALA A 173 11.80 4.65 -5.14
C ALA A 173 10.68 5.49 -5.75
N PHE A 174 10.06 5.03 -6.84
CA PHE A 174 8.90 5.71 -7.44
C PHE A 174 7.75 5.84 -6.44
N ALA A 175 7.33 4.73 -5.83
CA ALA A 175 6.22 4.74 -4.88
C ALA A 175 6.53 5.63 -3.66
N TYR A 176 7.77 5.61 -3.16
CA TYR A 176 8.20 6.46 -2.05
C TYR A 176 8.14 7.95 -2.42
N ASP A 177 8.83 8.35 -3.50
CA ASP A 177 8.98 9.75 -3.88
C ASP A 177 7.62 10.38 -4.25
N GLN A 178 6.80 9.64 -5.00
CA GLN A 178 5.47 10.12 -5.44
C GLN A 178 4.50 10.24 -4.25
N THR A 179 4.55 9.30 -3.31
CA THR A 179 3.73 9.36 -2.09
C THR A 179 4.17 10.53 -1.22
N ALA A 180 5.49 10.68 -0.99
CA ALA A 180 6.03 11.77 -0.20
C ALA A 180 5.65 13.15 -0.77
N GLU A 181 5.72 13.31 -2.09
CA GLU A 181 5.33 14.56 -2.75
C GLU A 181 3.81 14.78 -2.70
N LEU A 182 3.01 13.73 -2.87
CA LEU A 182 1.55 13.83 -2.80
C LEU A 182 1.10 14.26 -1.41
N ILE A 183 1.71 13.70 -0.35
CA ILE A 183 1.45 14.09 1.04
C ILE A 183 1.64 15.59 1.22
N LYS A 184 2.75 16.14 0.73
CA LYS A 184 3.07 17.57 0.87
C LYS A 184 2.11 18.46 0.07
N VAL A 185 1.87 18.12 -1.20
CA VAL A 185 1.05 18.94 -2.11
C VAL A 185 -0.43 18.96 -1.73
N ARG A 186 -0.94 17.87 -1.14
CA ARG A 186 -2.35 17.76 -0.76
C ARG A 186 -2.62 17.96 0.72
N GLY A 187 -1.59 18.16 1.55
CA GLY A 187 -1.76 18.30 3.00
C GLY A 187 -2.38 17.05 3.62
N ILE A 188 -1.89 15.87 3.23
CA ILE A 188 -2.42 14.59 3.73
C ILE A 188 -2.10 14.43 5.22
N THR A 189 -3.11 14.06 6.00
CA THR A 189 -3.04 13.94 7.46
C THR A 189 -2.96 12.49 7.95
N ALA A 190 -3.30 11.52 7.10
CA ALA A 190 -3.08 10.09 7.32
C ALA A 190 -2.96 9.34 5.98
N VAL A 191 -2.24 8.21 5.96
CA VAL A 191 -2.12 7.35 4.78
C VAL A 191 -2.64 5.96 5.07
N ALA A 192 -3.55 5.46 4.25
CA ALA A 192 -4.02 4.08 4.25
C ALA A 192 -3.30 3.29 3.15
N VAL A 193 -2.66 2.17 3.51
CA VAL A 193 -1.99 1.25 2.58
C VAL A 193 -2.50 -0.18 2.79
N TYR A 194 -2.50 -0.97 1.71
CA TYR A 194 -2.90 -2.38 1.81
C TYR A 194 -1.77 -3.18 2.47
N ASN A 195 -2.03 -3.81 3.62
CA ASN A 195 -1.16 -4.80 4.28
C ASN A 195 0.25 -4.31 4.76
N GLY A 196 0.88 -3.35 4.09
CA GLY A 196 2.19 -2.77 4.42
C GLY A 196 3.39 -3.66 4.07
N ARG A 197 3.15 -4.82 3.45
CA ARG A 197 4.20 -5.82 3.15
C ARG A 197 4.75 -5.73 1.74
N PHE A 198 3.90 -5.44 0.76
CA PHE A 198 4.28 -5.45 -0.65
C PHE A 198 5.21 -4.30 -1.00
N LEU A 199 5.84 -4.39 -2.16
CA LEU A 199 6.95 -3.52 -2.54
C LEU A 199 6.53 -2.06 -2.48
N HIS A 200 5.39 -1.71 -3.08
CA HIS A 200 4.95 -0.32 -3.17
C HIS A 200 4.22 0.15 -1.91
N ASP A 201 3.42 -0.72 -1.27
CA ASP A 201 2.75 -0.39 0.00
C ASP A 201 3.75 -0.04 1.09
N ARG A 202 4.86 -0.80 1.16
CA ARG A 202 5.94 -0.55 2.11
C ARG A 202 6.68 0.75 1.81
N ALA A 203 6.83 1.10 0.53
CA ALA A 203 7.42 2.38 0.12
C ALA A 203 6.52 3.56 0.50
N ALA A 204 5.21 3.45 0.29
CA ALA A 204 4.22 4.47 0.63
C ALA A 204 4.13 4.68 2.16
N SER A 205 4.06 3.59 2.93
CA SER A 205 4.11 3.64 4.40
C SER A 205 5.40 4.31 4.90
N ALA A 206 6.56 3.94 4.34
CA ALA A 206 7.82 4.54 4.74
C ALA A 206 7.92 6.04 4.41
N ALA A 207 7.32 6.48 3.29
CA ALA A 207 7.25 7.89 2.92
C ALA A 207 6.39 8.68 3.93
N ALA A 208 5.24 8.13 4.31
CA ALA A 208 4.37 8.72 5.33
C ALA A 208 5.06 8.83 6.70
N GLN A 209 5.68 7.74 7.15
CA GLN A 209 6.43 7.71 8.41
C GLN A 209 7.59 8.72 8.44
N ALA A 210 8.32 8.86 7.34
CA ALA A 210 9.39 9.85 7.23
C ALA A 210 8.90 11.31 7.32
N LEU A 211 7.62 11.55 7.02
CA LEU A 211 6.95 12.85 7.12
C LEU A 211 6.15 13.01 8.42
N GLY A 212 6.18 12.02 9.33
CA GLY A 212 5.42 12.05 10.58
C GLY A 212 3.90 11.88 10.38
N VAL A 213 3.47 11.39 9.22
CA VAL A 213 2.05 11.14 8.92
C VAL A 213 1.69 9.72 9.37
N PRO A 214 0.62 9.52 10.16
CA PRO A 214 0.19 8.20 10.61
C PRO A 214 -0.19 7.31 9.42
N VAL A 215 0.06 6.02 9.59
CA VAL A 215 -0.24 4.99 8.58
C VAL A 215 -1.27 4.03 9.15
N LEU A 216 -2.35 3.84 8.40
CA LEU A 216 -3.32 2.78 8.61
C LEU A 216 -3.04 1.65 7.60
N TYR A 217 -3.15 0.41 8.06
CA TYR A 217 -3.01 -0.77 7.22
C TYR A 217 -4.38 -1.41 7.08
N TYR A 218 -4.87 -1.57 5.87
CA TYR A 218 -6.09 -2.36 5.63
C TYR A 218 -5.73 -3.72 5.05
N ASP A 219 -6.47 -4.74 5.46
CA ASP A 219 -6.39 -6.11 4.98
C ASP A 219 -7.78 -6.77 5.04
N THR A 220 -7.84 -8.05 4.68
CA THR A 220 -9.01 -8.92 4.92
C THR A 220 -8.52 -10.24 5.54
N GLY A 221 -8.17 -10.21 6.83
CA GLY A 221 -7.49 -11.29 7.56
C GLY A 221 -8.37 -12.27 8.34
N GLY A 222 -9.71 -12.17 8.33
CA GLY A 222 -10.53 -13.14 9.06
C GLY A 222 -12.04 -12.91 9.04
N ILE A 223 -12.71 -13.66 8.16
CA ILE A 223 -14.09 -14.22 8.10
C ILE A 223 -15.31 -13.59 8.84
N ASP A 224 -15.20 -12.63 9.77
CA ASP A 224 -16.37 -12.06 10.46
C ASP A 224 -16.41 -10.52 10.55
N THR A 225 -15.36 -9.80 10.13
CA THR A 225 -15.44 -8.37 9.81
C THR A 225 -14.91 -8.14 8.39
N ASP A 226 -15.69 -7.46 7.54
CA ASP A 226 -15.29 -7.15 6.16
C ASP A 226 -14.13 -6.13 6.06
N PHE A 227 -13.59 -5.68 7.21
CA PHE A 227 -12.39 -4.87 7.30
C PHE A 227 -11.41 -5.45 8.35
N ASP A 228 -10.14 -5.57 7.97
CA ASP A 228 -8.99 -5.76 8.88
C ASP A 228 -8.14 -4.49 8.78
N LEU A 229 -8.65 -3.40 9.35
CA LEU A 229 -7.93 -2.12 9.41
C LEU A 229 -7.18 -2.07 10.74
N THR A 230 -5.87 -1.85 10.70
CA THR A 230 -4.99 -1.85 11.87
C THR A 230 -4.05 -0.64 11.83
N ASP A 231 -3.63 -0.17 13.01
CA ASP A 231 -2.58 0.83 13.19
C ASP A 231 -1.15 0.24 13.04
N SER A 232 -1.09 -1.08 12.99
CA SER A 232 0.09 -1.92 13.02
C SER A 232 0.17 -2.76 11.76
N VAL A 233 1.37 -3.08 11.28
CA VAL A 233 1.54 -3.88 10.05
C VAL A 233 0.93 -5.27 10.28
N THR A 234 -0.16 -5.61 9.56
CA THR A 234 -0.93 -6.87 9.77
C THR A 234 -0.06 -8.12 9.65
N HIS A 235 1.01 -8.07 8.84
CA HIS A 235 1.96 -9.16 8.64
C HIS A 235 3.36 -8.92 9.21
N ASP A 236 3.55 -7.99 10.14
CA ASP A 236 4.76 -8.01 10.96
C ASP A 236 4.68 -9.21 11.91
N TRP A 237 5.35 -10.29 11.56
CA TRP A 237 5.38 -11.52 12.35
C TRP A 237 5.80 -11.28 13.81
N THR A 238 6.65 -10.28 14.07
CA THR A 238 7.07 -9.94 15.44
C THR A 238 5.94 -9.26 16.20
N ASP A 239 5.20 -8.36 15.54
CA ASP A 239 4.07 -7.69 16.16
C ASP A 239 2.85 -8.60 16.30
N LEU A 240 2.57 -9.45 15.30
CA LEU A 240 1.57 -10.52 15.39
C LEU A 240 1.87 -11.46 16.55
N GLN A 241 3.12 -11.93 16.70
CA GLN A 241 3.49 -12.76 17.86
C GLN A 241 3.26 -12.02 19.19
N ARG A 242 3.58 -10.72 19.25
CA ARG A 242 3.35 -9.91 20.45
C ARG A 242 1.86 -9.74 20.76
N ARG A 243 1.01 -9.51 19.74
CA ARG A 243 -0.45 -9.41 19.88
C ARG A 243 -1.06 -10.75 20.28
N MET A 244 -0.63 -11.85 19.66
CA MET A 244 -1.06 -13.21 20.02
C MET A 244 -0.74 -13.54 21.49
N LEU A 245 0.42 -13.14 22.00
CA LEU A 245 0.77 -13.36 23.41
C LEU A 245 -0.21 -12.67 24.38
N LYS A 246 -0.73 -11.49 24.03
CA LYS A 246 -1.72 -10.76 24.84
C LYS A 246 -3.15 -11.28 24.70
N LEU A 247 -3.47 -11.95 23.58
CA LEU A 247 -4.81 -12.43 23.28
C LEU A 247 -5.17 -13.73 24.02
N TYR A 248 -4.15 -14.43 24.55
CA TYR A 248 -4.28 -15.68 25.30
C TYR A 248 -3.93 -15.53 26.80
N GLU A 249 -3.79 -14.30 27.30
CA GLU A 249 -3.79 -13.96 28.73
C GLU A 249 -5.20 -13.55 29.17
#